data_AF-A0A0D0U2D1-F1
#
_entry.id   AF-A0A0D0U2D1-F1
#
_cell.length_a   1.000
_cell.length_b   1.000
_cell.length_c   1.000
_cell.angle_alpha   90.00
_cell.angle_beta   90.00
_cell.angle_gamma   90.00
#
_symmetry.space_group_name_H-M   'P 1'
#
loop_
_entity.id
_entity.type
_entity.pdbx_description
1 polymer ?
#
loop_
_entity_poly.entity_id
_entity_poly.type
_entity_poly.pdbx_seq_one_letter_code
_entity_poly.pdbx_strand_id
1 'polypeptide(L)'
;MLSLLRAYGSDTIGSSTPIPHALYQFSHKNTFIVFPKVAGGFTAPQWLADLAAVICVAVCVWLALSMAYHFLAAIAVGTGLYEAEAWEVDLFDNPLAADSLLDFWGRRWHQFFRHQFLMLSTFILRALGLPVSSPSILFLSFFFSGAMHTLGQFLMDPVPALLPVFALFLLSGFGCALEVMFKRITGRKVEGFWGRVWTWAWMLTTGRWAANAWFESGVGGSYLCPAYIGEWLSPWVQEWIVDRKAC
;
A
#
# COMPACT_ATOMS: atom_id res chain seq x y z
N MET A 1 8.85 11.54 6.34
CA MET A 1 8.00 11.61 5.13
C MET A 1 6.97 12.73 5.19
N LEU A 2 6.13 12.82 6.24
CA LEU A 2 5.13 13.88 6.38
C LEU A 2 5.72 15.30 6.25
N SER A 3 6.89 15.58 6.85
CA SER A 3 7.56 16.88 6.71
C SER A 3 8.01 17.21 5.28
N LEU A 4 8.36 16.19 4.48
CA LEU A 4 8.68 16.36 3.06
C LEU A 4 7.41 16.52 2.21
N LEU A 5 6.33 15.79 2.53
CA LEU A 5 5.02 15.98 1.91
C LEU A 5 4.49 17.39 2.15
N ARG A 6 4.64 17.92 3.36
CA ARG A 6 4.28 19.32 3.68
C ARG A 6 5.19 20.33 2.98
N ALA A 7 6.48 20.06 2.86
CA ALA A 7 7.41 20.94 2.14
C ALA A 7 7.12 20.98 0.64
N TYR A 8 6.91 19.82 0.01
CA TYR A 8 6.79 19.70 -1.44
C TYR A 8 5.37 19.66 -1.97
N GLY A 9 4.37 19.48 -1.13
CA GLY A 9 3.01 19.25 -1.61
C GLY A 9 1.92 19.63 -0.61
N SER A 10 2.17 20.58 0.29
CA SER A 10 1.13 21.13 1.18
C SER A 10 -0.10 21.65 0.42
N ASP A 11 0.10 22.08 -0.82
CA ASP A 11 -0.89 22.55 -1.78
C ASP A 11 -1.40 21.44 -2.73
N THR A 12 -0.96 20.19 -2.56
CA THR A 12 -1.30 19.04 -3.41
C THR A 12 -1.42 17.74 -2.58
N ILE A 13 -0.53 16.76 -2.76
CA ILE A 13 -0.61 15.42 -2.15
C ILE A 13 -0.42 15.40 -0.63
N GLY A 14 0.12 16.47 -0.05
CA GLY A 14 0.35 16.67 1.38
C GLY A 14 -0.62 17.67 2.01
N SER A 15 -1.69 18.04 1.30
CA SER A 15 -2.78 18.86 1.84
C SER A 15 -3.57 18.09 2.89
N SER A 16 -4.08 18.79 3.91
CA SER A 16 -5.04 18.26 4.89
C SER A 16 -6.51 18.47 4.48
N THR A 17 -6.74 19.15 3.35
CA THR A 17 -8.06 19.37 2.76
C THR A 17 -8.15 18.71 1.38
N PRO A 18 -9.35 18.38 0.90
CA PRO A 18 -9.50 17.74 -0.41
C PRO A 18 -8.96 18.60 -1.57
N ILE A 19 -8.18 17.99 -2.46
CA ILE A 19 -7.62 18.62 -3.65
C ILE A 19 -7.85 17.74 -4.87
N PRO A 20 -8.66 18.18 -5.86
CA PRO A 20 -8.86 17.43 -7.09
C PRO A 20 -7.56 17.21 -7.85
N HIS A 21 -7.34 15.98 -8.35
CA HIS A 21 -6.16 15.64 -9.13
C HIS A 21 -4.84 15.94 -8.41
N ALA A 22 -4.80 15.79 -7.08
CA ALA A 22 -3.66 16.15 -6.23
C ALA A 22 -2.32 15.60 -6.75
N LEU A 23 -2.28 14.33 -7.14
CA LEU A 23 -1.06 13.71 -7.66
C LEU A 23 -0.59 14.34 -8.98
N TYR A 24 -1.52 14.59 -9.91
CA TYR A 24 -1.20 15.25 -11.18
C TYR A 24 -0.68 16.67 -10.94
N GLN A 25 -1.32 17.44 -10.06
CA GLN A 25 -0.86 18.78 -9.70
C GLN A 25 0.54 18.74 -9.07
N PHE A 26 0.81 17.76 -8.20
CA PHE A 26 2.12 17.57 -7.59
C PHE A 26 3.21 17.31 -8.62
N SER A 27 3.01 16.40 -9.57
CA SER A 27 4.06 16.01 -10.51
C SER A 27 4.18 16.90 -11.75
N HIS A 28 3.08 17.52 -12.22
CA HIS A 28 3.07 18.26 -13.49
C HIS A 28 3.19 19.78 -13.32
N LYS A 29 2.82 20.32 -12.15
CA LYS A 29 2.99 21.77 -11.84
C LYS A 29 4.28 22.06 -11.06
N ASN A 30 5.06 21.04 -10.76
CA ASN A 30 6.33 21.19 -10.08
C ASN A 30 7.44 20.51 -10.87
N THR A 31 8.61 21.13 -10.85
CA THR A 31 9.84 20.54 -11.35
C THR A 31 10.68 20.11 -10.15
N PHE A 32 11.06 18.82 -10.11
CA PHE A 32 11.93 18.27 -9.08
C PHE A 32 13.35 18.14 -9.61
N ILE A 33 14.32 18.70 -8.91
CA ILE A 33 15.75 18.59 -9.24
C ILE A 33 16.41 17.68 -8.22
N VAL A 34 16.91 16.54 -8.69
CA VAL A 34 17.60 15.55 -7.87
C VAL A 34 19.09 15.90 -7.79
N PHE A 35 19.65 15.85 -6.59
CA PHE A 35 21.03 16.22 -6.25
C PHE A 35 21.42 17.61 -6.77
N PRO A 36 20.74 18.69 -6.34
CA PRO A 36 20.94 20.03 -6.88
C PRO A 36 22.40 20.54 -6.77
N LYS A 37 23.14 20.05 -5.77
CA LYS A 37 24.56 20.41 -5.55
C LYS A 37 25.56 19.54 -6.33
N VAL A 38 25.12 18.51 -7.02
CA VAL A 38 25.98 17.61 -7.80
C VAL A 38 25.77 17.89 -9.29
N ALA A 39 26.80 18.42 -9.96
CA ALA A 39 26.81 18.66 -11.40
C ALA A 39 25.61 19.49 -11.94
N GLY A 40 25.09 20.43 -11.13
CA GLY A 40 23.94 21.28 -11.50
C GLY A 40 22.56 20.63 -11.30
N GLY A 41 22.51 19.39 -10.82
CA GLY A 41 21.29 18.65 -10.55
C GLY A 41 20.62 18.06 -11.79
N PHE A 42 19.86 16.99 -11.58
CA PHE A 42 19.14 16.29 -12.63
C PHE A 42 17.63 16.53 -12.50
N THR A 43 16.99 17.03 -13.54
CA THR A 43 15.53 17.17 -13.54
C THR A 43 14.87 15.78 -13.56
N ALA A 44 14.08 15.48 -12.53
CA ALA A 44 13.31 14.26 -12.47
C ALA A 44 12.15 14.31 -13.47
N PRO A 45 11.94 13.24 -14.27
CA PRO A 45 10.73 13.11 -15.08
C PRO A 45 9.46 13.09 -14.22
N GLN A 46 8.36 13.63 -14.75
CA GLN A 46 7.06 13.70 -14.05
C GLN A 46 6.55 12.32 -13.61
N TRP A 47 6.69 11.30 -14.48
CA TRP A 47 6.29 9.93 -14.18
C TRP A 47 7.07 9.31 -13.01
N LEU A 48 8.31 9.76 -12.79
CA LEU A 48 9.13 9.27 -11.68
C LEU A 48 8.63 9.85 -10.36
N ALA A 49 8.24 11.13 -10.34
CA ALA A 49 7.62 11.75 -9.17
C ALA A 49 6.28 11.08 -8.82
N ASP A 50 5.46 10.79 -9.83
CA ASP A 50 4.21 10.04 -9.66
C ASP A 50 4.45 8.66 -9.05
N LEU A 51 5.38 7.90 -9.64
CA LEU A 51 5.69 6.54 -9.20
C LEU A 51 6.24 6.54 -7.77
N ALA A 52 7.15 7.47 -7.47
CA ALA A 52 7.71 7.63 -6.14
C ALA A 52 6.61 7.95 -5.10
N ALA A 53 5.70 8.87 -5.40
CA ALA A 53 4.60 9.22 -4.50
C ALA A 53 3.69 8.00 -4.22
N VAL A 54 3.32 7.23 -5.25
CA VAL A 54 2.51 6.01 -5.10
C VAL A 54 3.23 4.94 -4.28
N ILE A 55 4.52 4.70 -4.53
CA ILE A 55 5.32 3.73 -3.77
C ILE A 55 5.44 4.16 -2.30
N CYS A 56 5.63 5.46 -2.03
CA CYS A 56 5.70 6.00 -0.69
C CYS A 56 4.44 5.68 0.15
N VAL A 57 3.25 5.72 -0.46
CA VAL A 57 2.01 5.31 0.24
C VAL A 57 2.09 3.85 0.69
N ALA A 58 2.46 2.94 -0.22
CA ALA A 58 2.57 1.52 0.11
C ALA A 58 3.63 1.24 1.18
N VAL A 59 4.80 1.90 1.08
CA VAL A 59 5.86 1.80 2.08
C VAL A 59 5.41 2.32 3.43
N CYS A 60 4.66 3.44 3.49
CA CYS A 60 4.13 3.94 4.75
C CYS A 60 3.15 2.98 5.40
N VAL A 61 2.24 2.37 4.64
CA VAL A 61 1.31 1.36 5.16
C VAL A 61 2.07 0.17 5.72
N TRP A 62 3.05 -0.34 4.97
CA TRP A 62 3.88 -1.47 5.41
C TRP A 62 4.62 -1.14 6.71
N LEU A 63 5.39 -0.04 6.73
CA LEU A 63 6.18 0.34 7.89
C LEU A 63 5.33 0.67 9.13
N ALA A 64 4.18 1.33 8.96
CA ALA A 64 3.29 1.66 10.07
C ALA A 64 2.70 0.40 10.71
N LEU A 65 2.23 -0.54 9.91
CA LEU A 65 1.70 -1.82 10.40
C LEU A 65 2.79 -2.68 11.05
N SER A 66 3.98 -2.73 10.43
CA SER A 66 5.13 -3.43 11.02
C SER A 66 5.56 -2.80 12.35
N MET A 67 5.62 -1.48 12.44
CA MET A 67 6.00 -0.79 13.69
C MET A 67 4.98 -1.06 14.80
N ALA A 68 3.69 -0.97 14.50
CA ALA A 68 2.63 -1.26 15.47
C ALA A 68 2.70 -2.72 15.97
N TYR A 69 2.90 -3.67 15.05
CA TYR A 69 3.03 -5.09 15.39
C TYR A 69 4.21 -5.35 16.34
N HIS A 70 5.41 -4.89 15.99
CA HIS A 70 6.61 -5.11 16.82
C HIS A 70 6.54 -4.34 18.14
N PHE A 71 5.89 -3.18 18.17
CA PHE A 71 5.68 -2.43 19.41
C PHE A 71 4.78 -3.20 20.38
N LEU A 72 3.65 -3.75 19.91
CA LEU A 72 2.78 -4.60 20.72
C LEU A 72 3.49 -5.89 21.15
N ALA A 73 4.28 -6.51 20.27
CA ALA A 73 5.10 -7.67 20.60
C ALA A 73 6.09 -7.35 21.74
N ALA A 74 6.80 -6.22 21.65
CA ALA A 74 7.76 -5.80 22.66
C ALA A 74 7.10 -5.57 24.03
N ILE A 75 5.90 -4.99 24.07
CA ILE A 75 5.12 -4.86 25.31
C ILE A 75 4.74 -6.24 25.85
N ALA A 76 4.14 -7.10 25.02
CA ALA A 76 3.65 -8.41 25.42
C ALA A 76 4.78 -9.30 25.98
N VAL A 77 5.90 -9.39 25.25
CA VAL A 77 7.09 -10.14 25.68
C VAL A 77 7.75 -9.48 26.90
N GLY A 78 7.83 -8.15 26.92
CA GLY A 78 8.40 -7.40 28.04
C GLY A 78 7.63 -7.56 29.36
N THR A 79 6.34 -7.90 29.30
CA THR A 79 5.56 -8.22 30.51
C THR A 79 5.85 -9.62 31.08
N GLY A 80 6.50 -10.49 30.32
CA GLY A 80 6.71 -11.90 30.69
C GLY A 80 5.47 -12.79 30.55
N LEU A 81 4.34 -12.25 30.05
CA LEU A 81 3.11 -13.02 29.81
C LEU A 81 3.16 -13.85 28.51
N TYR A 82 4.01 -13.46 27.57
CA TYR A 82 4.15 -14.09 26.26
C TYR A 82 5.61 -14.38 25.96
N GLU A 83 5.84 -15.54 25.35
CA GLU A 83 7.12 -15.92 24.75
C GLU A 83 7.31 -15.18 23.42
N ALA A 84 8.56 -14.96 23.00
CA ALA A 84 8.85 -14.30 21.73
C ALA A 84 8.35 -15.12 20.54
N GLU A 85 8.39 -16.43 20.69
CA GLU A 85 7.92 -17.48 19.79
C GLU A 85 6.43 -17.32 19.46
N ALA A 86 5.63 -16.76 20.38
CA ALA A 86 4.21 -16.49 20.15
C ALA A 86 3.96 -15.40 19.08
N TRP A 87 5.00 -14.64 18.74
CA TRP A 87 4.99 -13.57 17.74
C TRP A 87 5.83 -13.91 16.49
N GLU A 88 6.15 -15.18 16.27
CA GLU A 88 6.90 -15.64 15.08
C GLU A 88 6.13 -15.52 13.76
N VAL A 89 4.81 -15.31 13.82
CA VAL A 89 4.01 -15.12 12.61
C VAL A 89 4.33 -13.75 12.01
N ASP A 90 5.26 -13.75 11.06
CA ASP A 90 5.63 -12.57 10.31
C ASP A 90 4.39 -11.94 9.65
N LEU A 91 4.06 -10.72 10.11
CA LEU A 91 3.00 -9.93 9.52
C LEU A 91 3.27 -9.64 8.04
N PHE A 92 4.56 -9.50 7.70
CA PHE A 92 5.07 -9.30 6.35
C PHE A 92 6.33 -10.14 6.16
N ASP A 93 6.42 -10.84 5.03
CA ASP A 93 7.61 -11.60 4.64
C ASP A 93 8.15 -11.09 3.30
N ASN A 94 9.07 -10.14 3.37
CA ASN A 94 9.73 -9.49 2.23
C ASN A 94 8.79 -9.29 1.01
N PRO A 95 7.79 -8.39 1.11
CA PRO A 95 6.81 -8.17 0.06
C PRO A 95 7.42 -7.90 -1.31
N LEU A 96 8.57 -7.23 -1.35
CA LEU A 96 9.28 -6.86 -2.58
C LEU A 96 9.81 -8.08 -3.37
N ALA A 97 10.00 -9.22 -2.70
CA ALA A 97 10.45 -10.45 -3.34
C ALA A 97 9.34 -11.20 -4.10
N ALA A 98 8.08 -10.76 -3.99
CA ALA A 98 6.95 -11.38 -4.68
C ALA A 98 7.18 -11.53 -6.18
N ASP A 99 6.81 -12.69 -6.71
CA ASP A 99 6.86 -13.02 -8.12
C ASP A 99 5.52 -13.55 -8.66
N SER A 100 4.46 -13.50 -7.85
CA SER A 100 3.07 -13.70 -8.23
C SER A 100 2.15 -12.97 -7.26
N LEU A 101 0.91 -12.67 -7.66
CA LEU A 101 -0.12 -12.14 -6.78
C LEU A 101 -0.49 -13.14 -5.68
N LEU A 102 -0.51 -14.44 -6.01
CA LEU A 102 -0.72 -15.50 -5.02
C LEU A 102 0.39 -15.55 -3.96
N ASP A 103 1.67 -15.36 -4.32
CA ASP A 103 2.77 -15.26 -3.34
C ASP A 103 2.68 -13.95 -2.52
N PHE A 104 2.39 -12.83 -3.18
CA PHE A 104 2.22 -11.52 -2.52
C PHE A 104 1.15 -11.56 -1.43
N TRP A 105 -0.10 -11.90 -1.78
CA TRP A 105 -1.23 -11.89 -0.84
C TRP A 105 -1.30 -13.13 0.05
N GLY A 106 -0.82 -14.28 -0.44
CA GLY A 106 -0.94 -15.55 0.26
C GLY A 106 0.09 -15.75 1.36
N ARG A 107 1.17 -14.96 1.38
CA ARG A 107 2.27 -15.14 2.34
C ARG A 107 3.00 -13.86 2.71
N ARG A 108 3.28 -12.99 1.75
CA ARG A 108 4.24 -11.90 1.96
C ARG A 108 3.64 -10.61 2.53
N TRP A 109 2.40 -10.31 2.21
CA TRP A 109 1.75 -9.06 2.58
C TRP A 109 0.69 -9.28 3.66
N HIS A 110 0.81 -8.55 4.77
CA HIS A 110 -0.20 -8.38 5.83
C HIS A 110 -1.08 -9.62 6.12
N GLN A 111 -0.50 -10.62 6.80
CA GLN A 111 -1.16 -11.92 7.01
C GLN A 111 -2.21 -11.97 8.14
N PHE A 112 -2.41 -10.87 8.89
CA PHE A 112 -3.20 -10.83 10.12
C PHE A 112 -4.66 -11.29 9.96
N PHE A 113 -5.32 -10.87 8.88
CA PHE A 113 -6.75 -11.16 8.65
C PHE A 113 -7.02 -12.34 7.71
N ARG A 114 -5.97 -13.01 7.23
CA ARG A 114 -6.09 -14.04 6.19
C ARG A 114 -7.01 -15.18 6.63
N HIS A 115 -6.79 -15.73 7.82
CA HIS A 115 -7.57 -16.85 8.34
C HIS A 115 -9.03 -16.47 8.57
N GLN A 116 -9.27 -15.28 9.08
CA GLN A 116 -10.59 -14.74 9.40
C GLN A 116 -11.42 -14.58 8.12
N PHE A 117 -10.83 -14.04 7.05
CA PHE A 117 -11.52 -13.93 5.76
C PHE A 117 -11.79 -15.29 5.12
N LEU A 118 -10.86 -16.26 5.22
CA LEU A 118 -11.08 -17.62 4.72
C LEU A 118 -12.20 -18.35 5.47
N MET A 119 -12.22 -18.23 6.80
CA MET A 119 -13.26 -18.81 7.66
C MET A 119 -14.62 -18.18 7.37
N LEU A 120 -14.70 -16.84 7.34
CA LEU A 120 -15.93 -16.11 7.04
C LEU A 120 -16.47 -16.49 5.66
N SER A 121 -15.61 -16.54 4.65
CA SER A 121 -15.99 -16.94 3.29
C SER A 121 -16.54 -18.36 3.25
N THR A 122 -15.87 -19.31 3.91
CA THR A 122 -16.30 -20.70 3.96
C THR A 122 -17.64 -20.84 4.69
N PHE A 123 -17.80 -20.13 5.81
CA PHE A 123 -19.05 -20.11 6.57
C PHE A 123 -20.22 -19.60 5.73
N ILE A 124 -20.06 -18.46 5.05
CA ILE A 124 -21.11 -17.88 4.22
C ILE A 124 -21.47 -18.80 3.04
N LEU A 125 -20.47 -19.39 2.36
CA LEU A 125 -20.74 -20.35 1.28
C LEU A 125 -21.54 -21.55 1.76
N ARG A 126 -21.20 -22.12 2.92
CA ARG A 126 -21.93 -23.25 3.51
C ARG A 126 -23.35 -22.85 3.91
N ALA A 127 -23.52 -21.70 4.55
CA ALA A 127 -24.82 -21.19 4.97
C ALA A 127 -25.77 -20.97 3.78
N LEU A 128 -25.23 -20.54 2.63
CA LEU A 128 -25.99 -20.32 1.40
C LEU A 128 -26.14 -21.59 0.53
N GLY A 129 -25.60 -22.73 0.95
CA GLY A 129 -25.61 -23.97 0.15
C GLY A 129 -24.80 -23.88 -1.14
N LEU A 130 -23.84 -22.95 -1.22
CA LEU A 130 -22.99 -22.72 -2.39
C LEU A 130 -21.74 -23.61 -2.35
N PRO A 131 -21.15 -23.95 -3.52
CA PRO A 131 -19.95 -24.78 -3.57
C PRO A 131 -18.77 -24.10 -2.88
N VAL A 132 -18.20 -24.80 -1.90
CA VAL A 132 -16.97 -24.41 -1.20
C VAL A 132 -15.79 -24.86 -2.04
N SER A 133 -15.34 -23.98 -2.93
CA SER A 133 -14.25 -24.22 -3.88
C SER A 133 -13.18 -23.15 -3.74
N SER A 134 -11.95 -23.41 -4.17
CA SER A 134 -10.87 -22.41 -4.09
C SER A 134 -11.24 -21.07 -4.76
N PRO A 135 -11.86 -21.03 -5.96
CA PRO A 135 -12.29 -19.78 -6.57
C PRO A 135 -13.35 -19.02 -5.75
N SER A 136 -14.37 -19.71 -5.23
CA SER A 136 -15.44 -19.07 -4.45
C SER A 136 -14.93 -18.54 -3.10
N ILE A 137 -14.05 -19.30 -2.43
CA ILE A 137 -13.41 -18.85 -1.19
C ILE A 137 -12.52 -17.63 -1.46
N LEU A 138 -11.67 -17.67 -2.50
CA LEU A 138 -10.76 -16.56 -2.82
C LEU A 138 -11.55 -15.29 -3.15
N PHE A 139 -12.57 -15.39 -4.01
CA PHE A 139 -13.41 -14.25 -4.36
C PHE A 139 -14.02 -13.59 -3.12
N LEU A 140 -14.68 -14.37 -2.26
CA LEU A 140 -15.31 -13.83 -1.05
C LEU A 140 -14.28 -13.32 -0.04
N SER A 141 -13.10 -13.94 0.06
CA SER A 141 -12.06 -13.49 0.99
C SER A 141 -11.56 -12.10 0.61
N PHE A 142 -11.33 -11.86 -0.68
CA PHE A 142 -10.94 -10.55 -1.18
C PHE A 142 -12.09 -9.54 -1.16
N PHE A 143 -13.34 -9.99 -1.36
CA PHE A 143 -14.52 -9.14 -1.18
C PHE A 143 -14.63 -8.63 0.26
N PHE A 144 -14.56 -9.53 1.25
CA PHE A 144 -14.61 -9.14 2.67
C PHE A 144 -13.39 -8.31 3.09
N SER A 145 -12.21 -8.61 2.53
CA SER A 145 -11.02 -7.79 2.72
C SER A 145 -11.25 -6.37 2.21
N GLY A 146 -11.75 -6.20 0.98
CA GLY A 146 -12.09 -4.90 0.42
C GLY A 146 -13.14 -4.17 1.23
N ALA A 147 -14.22 -4.85 1.62
CA ALA A 147 -15.30 -4.27 2.42
C ALA A 147 -14.80 -3.76 3.79
N MET A 148 -13.93 -4.52 4.46
CA MET A 148 -13.33 -4.11 5.73
C MET A 148 -12.47 -2.85 5.55
N HIS A 149 -11.62 -2.79 4.52
CA HIS A 149 -10.80 -1.61 4.26
C HIS A 149 -11.63 -0.39 3.88
N THR A 150 -12.71 -0.58 3.11
CA THR A 150 -13.68 0.48 2.81
C THR A 150 -14.37 0.99 4.06
N LEU A 151 -14.79 0.10 4.97
CA LEU A 151 -15.37 0.51 6.25
C LEU A 151 -14.35 1.28 7.10
N GLY A 152 -13.10 0.82 7.13
CA GLY A 152 -12.01 1.54 7.79
C GLY A 152 -11.81 2.94 7.23
N GLN A 153 -11.83 3.09 5.90
CA GLN A 153 -11.73 4.40 5.25
C GLN A 153 -12.91 5.33 5.53
N PHE A 154 -14.12 4.78 5.63
CA PHE A 154 -15.30 5.55 5.99
C PHE A 154 -15.20 6.18 7.39
N LEU A 155 -14.37 5.61 8.27
CA LEU A 155 -14.09 6.12 9.61
C LEU A 155 -12.87 7.06 9.67
N MET A 156 -12.22 7.34 8.54
CA MET A 156 -11.11 8.29 8.48
C MET A 156 -11.62 9.73 8.36
N ASP A 157 -10.80 10.68 8.79
CA ASP A 157 -11.02 12.11 8.57
C ASP A 157 -9.76 12.75 7.97
N PRO A 158 -9.83 13.32 6.74
CA PRO A 158 -10.99 13.36 5.84
C PRO A 158 -11.29 12.01 5.18
N VAL A 159 -12.56 11.72 4.90
CA VAL A 159 -13.02 10.46 4.29
C VAL A 159 -12.57 10.35 2.82
N PRO A 160 -11.76 9.35 2.43
CA PRO A 160 -11.38 9.12 1.03
C PRO A 160 -12.52 8.56 0.19
N ALA A 161 -12.37 8.64 -1.14
CA ALA A 161 -13.23 7.87 -2.03
C ALA A 161 -13.07 6.36 -1.72
N LEU A 162 -14.21 5.70 -1.49
CA LEU A 162 -14.24 4.34 -0.94
C LEU A 162 -14.06 3.23 -1.99
N LEU A 163 -14.49 3.48 -3.23
CA LEU A 163 -14.46 2.49 -4.30
C LEU A 163 -13.03 2.08 -4.72
N PRO A 164 -12.04 2.98 -4.83
CA PRO A 164 -10.68 2.60 -5.23
C PRO A 164 -10.02 1.56 -4.33
N VAL A 165 -10.16 1.66 -2.99
CA VAL A 165 -9.61 0.65 -2.09
C VAL A 165 -10.36 -0.67 -2.19
N PHE A 166 -11.69 -0.62 -2.32
CA PHE A 166 -12.50 -1.82 -2.51
C PHE A 166 -12.08 -2.56 -3.77
N ALA A 167 -11.93 -1.81 -4.87
CA ALA A 167 -11.51 -2.32 -6.17
C ALA A 167 -10.11 -2.90 -6.14
N LEU A 168 -9.15 -2.30 -5.41
CA LEU A 168 -7.81 -2.85 -5.23
C LEU A 168 -7.85 -4.29 -4.73
N PHE A 169 -8.60 -4.55 -3.66
CA PHE A 169 -8.70 -5.90 -3.10
C PHE A 169 -9.50 -6.84 -4.00
N LEU A 170 -10.66 -6.40 -4.51
CA LEU A 170 -11.49 -7.25 -5.34
C LEU A 170 -10.78 -7.67 -6.64
N LEU A 171 -10.08 -6.73 -7.29
CA LEU A 171 -9.26 -7.00 -8.47
C LEU A 171 -8.05 -7.86 -8.13
N SER A 172 -7.43 -7.69 -6.96
CA SER A 172 -6.37 -8.60 -6.53
C SER A 172 -6.84 -10.05 -6.43
N GLY A 173 -8.05 -10.28 -5.91
CA GLY A 173 -8.67 -11.60 -5.91
C GLY A 173 -8.91 -12.15 -7.31
N PHE A 174 -9.35 -11.29 -8.25
CA PHE A 174 -9.47 -11.65 -9.66
C PHE A 174 -8.12 -11.99 -10.28
N GLY A 175 -7.07 -11.20 -10.02
CA GLY A 175 -5.71 -11.47 -10.48
C GLY A 175 -5.16 -12.80 -9.97
N CYS A 176 -5.36 -13.12 -8.68
CA CYS A 176 -5.06 -14.44 -8.13
C CYS A 176 -5.82 -15.57 -8.85
N ALA A 177 -7.10 -15.36 -9.18
CA ALA A 177 -7.88 -16.34 -9.94
C ALA A 177 -7.35 -16.54 -11.37
N LEU A 178 -6.87 -15.47 -12.02
CA LEU A 178 -6.20 -15.56 -13.32
C LEU A 178 -4.92 -16.39 -13.24
N GLU A 179 -4.11 -16.25 -12.17
CA GLU A 179 -2.91 -17.06 -11.98
C GLU A 179 -3.25 -18.56 -11.76
N VAL A 180 -4.33 -18.86 -11.02
CA VAL A 180 -4.83 -20.23 -10.88
C VAL A 180 -5.26 -20.80 -12.23
N MET A 181 -5.98 -20.00 -13.04
CA MET A 181 -6.42 -20.40 -14.37
C MET A 181 -5.24 -20.60 -15.33
N PHE A 182 -4.25 -19.71 -15.28
CA PHE A 182 -3.01 -19.83 -16.04
C PHE A 182 -2.31 -21.16 -15.75
N LYS A 183 -2.21 -21.54 -14.47
CA LYS A 183 -1.67 -22.84 -14.07
C LYS A 183 -2.49 -24.01 -14.60
N ARG A 184 -3.82 -23.92 -14.57
CA ARG A 184 -4.71 -24.98 -15.08
C ARG A 184 -4.57 -25.18 -16.58
N ILE A 185 -4.41 -24.10 -17.35
CA ILE A 185 -4.33 -24.15 -18.82
C ILE A 185 -2.93 -24.54 -19.28
N THR A 186 -1.88 -23.95 -18.69
CA THR A 186 -0.49 -24.11 -19.18
C THR A 186 0.31 -25.17 -18.43
N GLY A 187 -0.18 -25.64 -17.27
CA GLY A 187 0.57 -26.47 -16.33
C GLY A 187 1.66 -25.73 -15.55
N ARG A 188 1.90 -24.44 -15.82
CA ARG A 188 2.98 -23.64 -15.22
C ARG A 188 2.42 -22.63 -14.23
N LYS A 189 3.14 -22.39 -13.12
CA LYS A 189 2.80 -21.30 -12.20
C LYS A 189 3.29 -19.97 -12.77
N VAL A 190 2.65 -18.89 -12.36
CA VAL A 190 3.23 -17.54 -12.50
C VAL A 190 4.31 -17.41 -11.43
N GLU A 191 5.56 -17.24 -11.84
CA GLU A 191 6.73 -17.14 -10.95
C GLU A 191 7.92 -16.54 -11.70
N GLY A 192 9.00 -16.25 -10.98
CA GLY A 192 10.25 -15.74 -11.55
C GLY A 192 10.15 -14.30 -12.09
N PHE A 193 11.02 -13.96 -13.05
CA PHE A 193 11.15 -12.58 -13.54
C PHE A 193 9.84 -12.05 -14.15
N TRP A 194 9.21 -12.81 -15.03
CA TRP A 194 7.97 -12.38 -15.69
C TRP A 194 6.78 -12.32 -14.74
N GLY A 195 6.72 -13.24 -13.77
CA GLY A 195 5.73 -13.19 -12.71
C GLY A 195 5.90 -11.95 -11.83
N ARG A 196 7.15 -11.56 -11.54
CA ARG A 196 7.47 -10.30 -10.84
C ARG A 196 7.00 -9.07 -11.63
N VAL A 197 7.30 -9.00 -12.93
CA VAL A 197 6.81 -7.91 -13.80
C VAL A 197 5.29 -7.83 -13.77
N TRP A 198 4.60 -8.97 -13.93
CA TRP A 198 3.14 -9.07 -13.83
C TRP A 198 2.60 -8.57 -12.49
N THR A 199 3.16 -9.07 -11.39
CA THR A 199 2.74 -8.75 -10.02
C THR A 199 2.85 -7.27 -9.73
N TRP A 200 4.01 -6.66 -10.03
CA TRP A 200 4.22 -5.24 -9.75
C TRP A 200 3.48 -4.34 -10.72
N ALA A 201 3.32 -4.72 -11.99
CA ALA A 201 2.47 -3.98 -12.91
C ALA A 201 1.02 -3.93 -12.40
N TRP A 202 0.49 -5.07 -11.94
CA TRP A 202 -0.84 -5.15 -11.35
C TRP A 202 -0.95 -4.29 -10.09
N MET A 203 -0.07 -4.53 -9.12
CA MET A 203 -0.10 -3.86 -7.81
C MET A 203 0.13 -2.36 -7.89
N LEU A 204 1.03 -1.88 -8.76
CA LEU A 204 1.25 -0.45 -8.95
C LEU A 204 0.06 0.21 -9.65
N THR A 205 -0.60 -0.48 -10.58
CA THR A 205 -1.78 0.06 -11.27
C THR A 205 -2.97 0.18 -10.33
N THR A 206 -3.35 -0.91 -9.66
CA THR A 206 -4.49 -0.91 -8.73
C THR A 206 -4.18 -0.10 -7.47
N GLY A 207 -2.95 -0.17 -6.96
CA GLY A 207 -2.49 0.60 -5.81
C GLY A 207 -2.49 2.10 -6.07
N ARG A 208 -2.18 2.54 -7.29
CA ARG A 208 -2.24 3.96 -7.69
C ARG A 208 -3.65 4.53 -7.54
N TRP A 209 -4.71 3.77 -7.84
CA TRP A 209 -6.08 4.24 -7.66
C TRP A 209 -6.41 4.51 -6.19
N ALA A 210 -6.00 3.60 -5.29
CA ALA A 210 -6.17 3.79 -3.85
C ALA A 210 -5.32 4.96 -3.33
N ALA A 211 -4.07 5.09 -3.78
CA ALA A 211 -3.19 6.21 -3.42
C ALA A 211 -3.77 7.57 -3.86
N ASN A 212 -4.31 7.66 -5.08
CA ASN A 212 -4.99 8.86 -5.55
C ASN A 212 -6.18 9.23 -4.66
N ALA A 213 -6.98 8.25 -4.23
CA ALA A 213 -8.10 8.51 -3.33
C ALA A 213 -7.66 9.17 -2.01
N TRP A 214 -6.50 8.78 -1.48
CA TRP A 214 -5.92 9.34 -0.26
C TRP A 214 -5.30 10.72 -0.47
N PHE A 215 -4.61 10.91 -1.60
CA PHE A 215 -4.05 12.22 -1.93
C PHE A 215 -5.16 13.25 -2.15
N GLU A 216 -6.20 12.89 -2.90
CA GLU A 216 -7.29 13.81 -3.24
C GLU A 216 -8.21 14.11 -2.06
N SER A 217 -8.30 13.23 -1.07
CA SER A 217 -9.10 13.49 0.13
C SER A 217 -8.42 14.43 1.13
N GLY A 218 -7.09 14.53 1.09
CA GLY A 218 -6.29 15.25 2.09
C GLY A 218 -5.76 14.36 3.22
N VAL A 219 -5.88 13.04 3.12
CA VAL A 219 -5.27 12.11 4.08
C VAL A 219 -3.74 12.18 4.02
N GLY A 220 -3.14 12.51 2.88
CA GLY A 220 -1.69 12.64 2.77
C GLY A 220 -1.06 13.71 3.67
N GLY A 221 -1.81 14.77 4.00
CA GLY A 221 -1.39 15.81 4.95
C GLY A 221 -1.78 15.56 6.41
N SER A 222 -2.62 14.55 6.67
CA SER A 222 -3.10 14.22 8.01
C SER A 222 -2.00 13.55 8.84
N TYR A 223 -2.11 13.65 10.17
CA TYR A 223 -1.10 13.12 11.09
C TYR A 223 -1.20 11.60 11.19
N LEU A 224 -0.57 10.88 10.25
CA LEU A 224 -0.40 9.42 10.34
C LEU A 224 0.84 9.03 11.16
N CYS A 225 1.84 9.91 11.28
CA CYS A 225 3.05 9.70 12.08
C CYS A 225 3.52 11.03 12.72
N PRO A 226 4.15 11.01 13.92
CA PRO A 226 4.74 12.20 14.52
C PRO A 226 5.80 12.83 13.59
N ALA A 227 5.69 14.13 13.34
CA ALA A 227 6.54 14.83 12.36
C ALA A 227 7.99 15.10 12.85
N TYR A 228 8.28 14.88 14.14
CA TYR A 228 9.50 15.33 14.80
C TYR A 228 10.79 14.91 14.07
N ILE A 229 10.99 13.63 13.76
CA ILE A 229 12.21 13.19 13.03
C ILE A 229 12.27 13.79 11.62
N GLY A 230 11.11 13.98 10.99
CA GLY A 230 11.02 14.58 9.67
C GLY A 230 11.42 16.06 9.66
N GLU A 231 11.20 16.81 10.73
CA GLU A 231 11.58 18.22 10.82
C GLU A 231 13.11 18.43 10.81
N TRP A 232 13.87 17.48 11.36
CA TRP A 232 15.33 17.54 11.39
C TRP A 232 15.95 17.12 10.05
N LEU A 233 15.39 16.10 9.40
CA LEU A 233 15.92 15.56 8.14
C LEU A 233 15.44 16.34 6.91
N SER A 234 14.24 16.92 6.94
CA SER A 234 13.63 17.59 5.78
C SER A 234 14.50 18.72 5.21
N PRO A 235 15.10 19.62 6.01
CA PRO A 235 15.99 20.65 5.50
C PRO A 235 17.21 20.09 4.76
N TRP A 236 17.83 19.05 5.32
CA TRP A 236 19.00 18.42 4.69
C TRP A 236 18.62 17.73 3.37
N VAL A 237 17.48 17.04 3.32
CA VAL A 237 16.95 16.41 2.10
C VAL A 237 16.66 17.46 1.02
N GLN A 238 16.04 18.59 1.40
CA GLN A 238 15.76 19.70 0.48
C GLN A 238 17.03 20.33 -0.09
N GLU A 239 18.06 20.47 0.74
CA GLU A 239 19.31 21.10 0.34
C GLU A 239 20.19 20.19 -0.54
N TRP A 240 20.22 18.88 -0.25
CA TRP A 240 21.21 17.97 -0.86
C TRP A 240 20.61 16.94 -1.81
N ILE A 241 19.36 16.54 -1.65
CA ILE A 241 18.79 15.39 -2.37
C ILE A 241 17.75 15.84 -3.40
N VAL A 242 16.75 16.63 -3.04
CA VAL A 242 15.69 17.04 -3.96
C VAL A 242 15.34 18.51 -3.73
N ASP A 243 15.38 19.31 -4.78
CA ASP A 243 14.83 20.67 -4.78
C ASP A 243 13.51 20.70 -5.57
N ARG A 244 12.51 21.45 -5.09
CA ARG A 244 11.21 21.65 -5.74
C ARG A 244 11.15 23.08 -6.27
N LYS A 245 10.92 23.23 -7.57
CA LYS A 245 10.59 24.51 -8.19
C LYS A 245 9.14 24.48 -8.69
N ALA A 246 8.31 25.38 -8.15
CA ALA A 246 6.98 25.61 -8.70
C ALA A 246 7.10 26.24 -10.09
N CYS A 247 6.29 25.76 -11.03
CA CYS A 247 6.22 26.31 -12.39
C CYS A 247 5.19 27.42 -12.51
#